data_AF-A0A2G9N372-F1
#
_entry.id   AF-A0A2G9N372-F1
#
_cell.length_a   1.000
_cell.length_b   1.000
_cell.length_c   1.000
_cell.angle_alpha   90.00
_cell.angle_beta   90.00
_cell.angle_gamma   90.00
#
_symmetry.space_group_name_H-M   'P 1'
#
loop_
_entity.id
_entity.type
_entity.pdbx_description
1 polymer ?
#
loop_
_entity_poly.entity_id
_entity_poly.type
_entity_poly.pdbx_seq_one_letter_code
_entity_poly.pdbx_strand_id
1 'polypeptide(L)'
;MVDARVSLGKYSNTVLSVVKAKYDLKDKSQALNKFIEIYGPNEIEPQVKEGYVKKILKIEDDYLKENKGKPKGMSAKELDGLFRS
;
A
#
# COMPACT_ATOMS: atom_id res chain seq x y z
N MET A 1 -20.72 3.93 -2.07
CA MET A 1 -21.54 3.50 -0.93
C MET A 1 -21.31 4.50 0.20
N VAL A 2 -22.35 5.09 0.78
CA VAL A 2 -22.22 6.01 1.93
C VAL A 2 -22.84 5.32 3.12
N ASP A 3 -22.00 4.69 3.92
CA ASP A 3 -22.39 3.98 5.13
C ASP A 3 -21.55 4.49 6.29
N ALA A 4 -22.09 5.46 7.03
CA ALA A 4 -21.78 5.75 8.44
C ALA A 4 -22.37 7.10 8.84
N ARG A 5 -23.00 7.15 10.01
CA ARG A 5 -23.18 8.40 10.77
C ARG A 5 -22.08 8.45 11.83
N VAL A 6 -21.14 9.38 11.66
CA VAL A 6 -20.05 9.61 12.62
C VAL A 6 -20.22 10.95 13.33
N SER A 7 -19.91 10.97 14.62
CA SER A 7 -19.82 12.21 15.39
C SER A 7 -18.37 12.71 15.36
N LEU A 8 -18.17 13.95 14.91
CA LEU A 8 -16.85 14.55 14.78
C LEU A 8 -16.71 15.72 15.76
N GLY A 9 -15.66 15.69 16.57
CA GLY A 9 -15.29 16.83 17.42
C GLY A 9 -14.88 18.05 16.61
N LYS A 10 -14.80 19.21 17.28
CA LYS A 10 -14.42 20.48 16.65
C LYS A 10 -13.05 20.40 15.95
N TYR A 11 -12.06 19.81 16.61
CA TYR A 11 -10.72 19.63 16.07
C TYR A 11 -10.71 18.75 14.81
N SER A 12 -11.35 17.59 14.86
CA SER A 12 -11.47 16.67 13.71
C SER A 12 -12.14 17.35 12.51
N ASN A 13 -13.16 18.17 12.74
CA ASN A 13 -13.81 18.95 11.68
C ASN A 13 -12.88 19.97 11.03
N THR A 14 -12.04 20.65 11.81
CA THR A 14 -11.02 21.57 11.30
C THR A 14 -9.99 20.84 10.45
N VAL A 15 -9.45 19.72 10.95
CA VAL A 15 -8.48 18.90 10.22
C VAL A 15 -9.05 18.44 8.87
N LEU A 16 -10.27 17.88 8.85
CA LEU A 16 -10.91 17.44 7.61
C LEU A 16 -11.16 18.59 6.64
N SER A 17 -11.43 19.80 7.13
CA SER A 17 -11.64 20.97 6.27
C SER A 17 -10.33 21.42 5.61
N VAL A 18 -9.21 21.35 6.33
CA VAL A 18 -7.86 21.61 5.78
C VAL A 18 -7.48 20.56 4.75
N VAL A 19 -7.69 19.26 5.05
CA VAL A 19 -7.42 18.17 4.11
C VAL A 19 -8.27 18.33 2.84
N LYS A 20 -9.57 18.64 3.00
CA LYS A 20 -10.47 18.90 1.88
C LYS A 20 -9.92 20.01 0.97
N ALA A 21 -9.52 21.15 1.54
CA ALA A 21 -8.98 22.27 0.78
C ALA A 21 -7.63 21.94 0.12
N LYS A 22 -6.75 21.24 0.83
CA LYS A 22 -5.41 20.86 0.35
C LYS A 22 -5.46 19.97 -0.89
N TYR A 23 -6.44 19.09 -0.99
CA TYR A 23 -6.59 18.13 -2.08
C TYR A 23 -7.74 18.47 -3.05
N ASP A 24 -8.30 19.68 -2.95
CA ASP A 24 -9.42 20.17 -3.77
C ASP A 24 -10.62 19.19 -3.82
N LEU A 25 -11.03 18.71 -2.65
CA LEU A 25 -12.07 17.69 -2.52
C LEU A 25 -13.45 18.32 -2.37
N LYS A 26 -14.48 17.65 -2.90
CA LYS A 26 -15.85 18.17 -2.96
C LYS A 26 -16.53 18.21 -1.60
N ASP A 27 -16.33 17.17 -0.79
CA ASP A 27 -17.01 17.01 0.50
C ASP A 27 -16.10 16.43 1.59
N LYS A 28 -16.61 16.42 2.83
CA LYS A 28 -15.86 15.92 3.99
C LYS A 28 -15.69 14.40 3.97
N SER A 29 -16.58 13.66 3.30
CA SER A 29 -16.46 12.21 3.17
C SER A 29 -15.27 11.85 2.28
N GLN A 30 -15.07 12.57 1.18
CA GLN A 30 -13.87 12.45 0.34
C GLN A 30 -12.61 12.81 1.13
N ALA A 31 -12.64 13.87 1.93
CA ALA A 31 -11.49 14.24 2.77
C ALA A 31 -11.17 13.17 3.82
N LEU A 32 -12.18 12.55 4.43
CA LEU A 32 -12.02 11.44 5.36
C LEU A 32 -11.43 10.21 4.66
N ASN A 33 -11.95 9.84 3.49
CA ASN A 33 -11.41 8.73 2.70
C ASN A 33 -9.95 9.00 2.33
N LYS A 34 -9.61 10.22 1.89
CA LYS A 34 -8.23 10.60 1.57
C LYS A 34 -7.31 10.52 2.79
N PHE A 35 -7.80 10.95 3.95
CA PHE A 35 -7.07 10.82 5.20
C PHE A 35 -6.80 9.34 5.53
N ILE A 36 -7.80 8.47 5.37
CA ILE A 36 -7.66 7.02 5.57
C ILE A 36 -6.71 6.40 4.55
N GLU A 37 -6.70 6.83 3.29
CA GLU A 37 -5.70 6.34 2.31
C GLU A 37 -4.26 6.66 2.72
N ILE A 38 -4.05 7.81 3.38
CA ILE A 38 -2.72 8.26 3.80
C ILE A 38 -2.28 7.58 5.10
N TYR A 39 -3.18 7.44 6.07
CA TYR A 39 -2.87 6.90 7.40
C TYR A 39 -3.17 5.40 7.55
N GLY A 40 -4.17 4.90 6.84
CA GLY A 40 -4.65 3.52 6.90
C GLY A 40 -3.57 2.46 6.70
N PRO A 41 -2.59 2.64 5.80
CA PRO A 41 -1.47 1.70 5.65
C PRO A 41 -0.65 1.45 6.91
N ASN A 42 -0.66 2.37 7.88
CA ASN A 42 0.02 2.18 9.17
C ASN A 42 -0.76 1.26 10.13
N GLU A 43 -2.09 1.15 9.93
CA GLU A 43 -2.97 0.36 10.79
C GLU A 43 -3.28 -1.01 10.18
N ILE A 44 -3.52 -1.04 8.87
CA ILE A 44 -3.83 -2.23 8.09
C ILE A 44 -3.06 -2.16 6.79
N GLU A 45 -2.37 -3.26 6.45
CA GLU A 45 -1.75 -3.40 5.14
C GLU A 45 -2.81 -3.25 4.04
N PRO A 46 -2.65 -2.31 3.11
CA PRO A 46 -3.61 -2.13 2.04
C PRO A 46 -3.68 -3.41 1.19
N GLN A 47 -4.88 -3.78 0.76
CA GLN A 47 -5.06 -4.93 -0.13
C GLN A 47 -4.13 -4.78 -1.33
N VAL A 48 -3.26 -5.77 -1.51
CA VAL A 48 -2.31 -5.80 -2.61
C VAL A 48 -3.12 -5.78 -3.91
N LYS A 49 -2.87 -4.80 -4.79
CA LYS A 49 -3.51 -4.76 -6.11
C LYS A 49 -3.27 -6.10 -6.78
N GLU A 50 -4.32 -6.81 -7.19
CA GLU A 50 -4.20 -8.11 -7.86
C GLU A 50 -3.18 -8.09 -9.01
N GLY A 51 -3.10 -6.97 -9.74
CA GLY A 51 -2.13 -6.79 -10.81
C GLY A 51 -0.67 -6.86 -10.35
N TYR A 52 -0.36 -6.46 -9.12
CA TYR A 52 0.98 -6.58 -8.54
C TYR A 52 1.27 -8.04 -8.15
N VAL A 53 0.30 -8.73 -7.54
CA VAL A 53 0.41 -10.17 -7.24
C VAL A 53 0.65 -10.96 -8.53
N LYS A 54 -0.14 -10.70 -9.59
CA LYS A 54 0.02 -11.33 -10.91
C LYS A 54 1.40 -11.06 -11.53
N LYS A 55 1.97 -9.88 -11.32
CA LYS A 55 3.32 -9.55 -11.79
C LYS A 55 4.39 -10.37 -11.05
N ILE A 56 4.30 -10.46 -9.73
CA ILE A 56 5.26 -11.24 -8.93
C ILE A 56 5.19 -12.72 -9.32
N LEU A 57 3.99 -13.30 -9.39
CA LEU A 57 3.80 -14.68 -9.80
C LEU A 57 4.34 -14.96 -11.20
N LYS A 58 4.18 -14.00 -12.12
CA LYS A 58 4.75 -14.12 -13.47
C LYS A 58 6.29 -14.12 -13.46
N ILE A 59 6.90 -13.22 -12.68
CA ILE A 59 8.36 -13.15 -12.54
C ILE A 59 8.91 -14.45 -11.96
N GLU A 60 8.23 -15.02 -10.96
CA GLU A 60 8.59 -16.31 -10.37
C GLU A 60 8.50 -17.45 -11.40
N ASP A 61 7.39 -17.54 -12.13
CA ASP A 61 7.18 -18.57 -13.16
C ASP A 61 8.19 -18.46 -14.31
N ASP A 62 8.47 -17.24 -14.78
CA ASP A 62 9.49 -16.98 -15.81
C ASP A 62 10.89 -17.39 -15.31
N TYR A 63 11.26 -17.03 -14.08
CA TYR A 63 12.53 -17.44 -13.46
C TYR A 63 12.64 -18.97 -13.32
N LEU A 64 11.58 -19.64 -12.88
CA LEU A 64 11.58 -21.10 -12.72
C LEU A 64 11.69 -21.82 -14.05
N LYS A 65 11.04 -21.32 -15.11
CA LYS A 65 11.15 -21.85 -16.49
C LYS A 65 12.58 -21.74 -17.01
N GLU A 66 13.19 -20.57 -16.90
CA GLU A 66 14.57 -20.34 -17.35
C GLU A 66 15.58 -21.22 -16.60
N ASN A 67 15.33 -21.49 -15.32
CA ASN A 67 16.20 -22.29 -14.47
C ASN A 67 15.79 -23.78 -14.38
N LYS A 68 14.95 -24.27 -15.30
CA LYS A 68 14.48 -25.67 -15.36
C LYS A 68 13.96 -26.20 -14.02
N GLY A 69 13.26 -25.36 -13.26
CA GLY A 69 12.71 -25.69 -11.94
C GLY A 69 13.76 -25.82 -10.82
N LYS A 70 15.01 -25.43 -11.06
CA LYS A 70 16.09 -25.45 -10.05
C LYS A 70 16.50 -24.03 -9.69
N PRO A 71 15.90 -23.44 -8.63
CA PRO A 71 16.34 -22.12 -8.17
C PRO A 71 17.83 -22.18 -7.81
N LYS A 72 18.60 -21.20 -8.29
CA LYS A 72 19.98 -21.03 -7.85
C LYS A 72 19.96 -20.54 -6.42
N GLY A 73 20.21 -21.43 -5.47
CA GLY A 73 20.43 -21.03 -4.08
C GLY A 73 21.71 -20.19 -3.98
N MET A 74 21.67 -19.11 -3.20
CA MET A 74 22.88 -18.41 -2.78
C MET A 74 23.22 -18.81 -1.34
N SER A 75 24.51 -18.88 -1.02
CA SER A 75 24.95 -19.07 0.34
C SER A 75 24.73 -17.80 1.18
N ALA A 76 24.60 -17.96 2.50
CA ALA A 76 24.44 -16.82 3.41
C ALA A 76 25.58 -15.79 3.28
N LYS A 77 26.81 -16.24 2.95
CA LYS A 77 27.96 -15.34 2.72
C LYS A 77 27.80 -14.48 1.46
N GLU A 78 27.22 -15.04 0.40
CA GLU A 78 26.97 -14.30 -0.84
C GLU A 78 25.82 -13.30 -0.66
N LEU A 79 24.81 -13.65 0.13
CA LEU A 79 23.71 -12.73 0.49
C LEU A 79 24.23 -11.53 1.28
N ASP A 80 25.04 -11.77 2.31
CA ASP A 80 25.66 -10.74 3.13
C ASP A 80 26.53 -9.77 2.30
N GLY A 81 27.14 -10.24 1.22
CA GLY A 81 27.95 -9.42 0.33
C GLY A 81 27.16 -8.37 -0.46
N LEU A 82 25.87 -8.60 -0.73
CA LEU A 82 25.02 -7.69 -1.50
C LEU A 82 24.57 -6.44 -0.74
N PHE A 83 24.50 -6.53 0.60
CA PHE A 83 24.01 -5.44 1.45
C PHE A 83 25.12 -4.67 2.18
N ARG A 84 26.38 -5.04 1.92
CA ARG A 84 27.58 -4.42 2.54
C ARG A 84 28.28 -3.40 1.63
N SER A 85 27.66 -2.97 0.52
CA SER A 85 28.15 -1.90 -0.36
C SER A 85 27.67 -0.53 0.07
#